data_AF-A0A7S2TZH7-F1
#
_entry.id   AF-A0A7S2TZH7-F1
#
_cell.length_a   1.000
_cell.length_b   1.000
_cell.length_c   1.000
_cell.angle_alpha   90.00
_cell.angle_beta   90.00
_cell.angle_gamma   90.00
#
_symmetry.space_group_name_H-M   'P 1'
#
loop_
_entity.id
_entity.type
_entity.pdbx_description
1 polymer ?
#
loop_
_entity_poly.entity_id
_entity_poly.type
_entity_poly.pdbx_seq_one_letter_code
_entity_poly.pdbx_strand_id
1 'polypeptide(L)'
;GDMVDRGPNSLDVVQFFRDLSRRASSAGGRVVNLLGNHEIMLLDGSTYYVHKKEIKRHGGRREFLQHFATGSDLGDFLRALPVTTILDRTLYAHAGLEPSLLSSSSLSLSSSSSSSSSSSSSASTIDKINHHAHTGMFKRRNSRNKAESQVLNSYSGPVWTRAYNLNNRYNDETVSCDTLSETLDRLNVDRMVIGHNVQRRLKPQVQCDGRLLLMDVGMSKEMYDAEPVALEIRLVDGCRQELRFIRESGTSGL
;
A
#
# COMPACT_ATOMS: atom_id res chain seq x y z
N GLY A 1 4.64 -0.69 1.67
CA GLY A 1 4.96 -0.61 0.24
C GLY A 1 6.27 0.11 0.06
N ASP A 2 6.79 0.04 -1.16
CA ASP A 2 8.06 0.63 -1.60
C ASP A 2 9.24 0.25 -0.69
N MET A 3 9.31 -1.05 -0.38
CA MET A 3 10.44 -1.70 0.29
C MET A 3 11.62 -1.93 -0.67
N VAL A 4 11.35 -1.96 -1.97
CA VAL A 4 12.35 -2.13 -3.02
C VAL A 4 12.64 -0.84 -3.77
N ASP A 5 13.69 -0.88 -4.60
CA ASP A 5 14.19 0.22 -5.43
C ASP A 5 14.86 1.36 -4.64
N ARG A 6 15.52 2.26 -5.39
CA ARG A 6 16.30 3.42 -4.93
C ARG A 6 17.53 3.06 -4.10
N GLY A 7 17.35 2.35 -2.99
CA GLY A 7 18.39 1.87 -2.09
C GLY A 7 19.21 0.71 -2.66
N PRO A 8 20.46 0.51 -2.24
CA PRO A 8 21.27 -0.62 -2.68
C PRO A 8 21.02 -1.91 -1.89
N ASN A 9 20.01 -1.98 -1.01
CA ASN A 9 19.79 -3.07 -0.05
C ASN A 9 18.33 -3.54 -0.01
N SER A 10 17.62 -3.43 -1.13
CA SER A 10 16.20 -3.80 -1.25
C SER A 10 15.94 -5.25 -0.83
N LEU A 11 16.82 -6.19 -1.22
CA LEU A 11 16.67 -7.60 -0.82
C LEU A 11 16.71 -7.79 0.69
N ASP A 12 17.64 -7.10 1.37
CA ASP A 12 17.80 -7.18 2.83
C ASP A 12 16.55 -6.63 3.54
N VAL A 13 15.97 -5.55 3.01
CA VAL A 13 14.73 -4.94 3.53
C VAL A 13 13.54 -5.89 3.36
N VAL A 14 13.36 -6.48 2.18
CA VAL A 14 12.26 -7.44 1.93
C VAL A 14 12.42 -8.68 2.82
N GLN A 15 13.64 -9.20 2.94
CA GLN A 15 13.94 -10.32 3.83
C GLN A 15 13.62 -9.98 5.29
N PHE A 16 14.01 -8.80 5.76
CA PHE A 16 13.71 -8.33 7.11
C PHE A 16 12.21 -8.32 7.39
N PHE A 17 11.39 -7.73 6.50
CA PHE A 17 9.94 -7.66 6.71
C PHE A 17 9.25 -9.02 6.64
N ARG A 18 9.70 -9.92 5.77
CA ARG A 18 9.23 -11.31 5.73
C ARG A 18 9.49 -12.03 7.05
N ASP A 19 10.72 -11.94 7.54
CA ASP A 19 11.12 -12.63 8.77
C ASP A 19 10.49 -11.97 10.01
N LEU A 20 10.30 -10.65 9.99
CA LEU A 20 9.55 -9.92 11.01
C LEU A 20 8.08 -10.36 11.04
N SER A 21 7.42 -10.55 9.89
CA SER A 21 6.05 -11.08 9.84
C SER A 21 5.93 -12.47 10.48
N ARG A 22 6.89 -13.37 10.23
CA ARG A 22 6.93 -14.71 10.85
C ARG A 22 7.13 -14.63 12.36
N ARG A 23 8.08 -13.81 12.82
CA ARG A 23 8.38 -13.62 14.25
C ARG A 23 7.22 -12.95 15.00
N ALA A 24 6.60 -11.93 14.41
CA ALA A 24 5.46 -11.25 15.00
C ALA A 24 4.30 -12.22 15.25
N SER A 25 3.96 -13.05 14.25
CA SER A 25 2.94 -14.11 14.39
C SER A 25 3.27 -15.08 15.53
N SER A 26 4.52 -15.53 15.62
CA SER A 26 4.98 -16.44 16.68
C SER A 26 4.92 -15.81 18.08
N ALA A 27 4.99 -14.48 18.17
CA ALA A 27 4.88 -13.73 19.41
C ALA A 27 3.44 -13.28 19.74
N GLY A 28 2.43 -13.74 18.98
CA GLY A 28 1.03 -13.35 19.17
C GLY A 28 0.66 -11.98 18.57
N GLY A 29 1.58 -11.35 17.83
CA GLY A 29 1.35 -10.11 17.10
C GLY A 29 1.13 -10.34 15.60
N ARG A 30 1.08 -9.24 14.84
CA ARG A 30 0.91 -9.31 13.37
C ARG A 30 1.63 -8.15 12.68
N VAL A 31 2.27 -8.46 11.56
CA VAL A 31 2.81 -7.46 10.63
C VAL A 31 2.13 -7.65 9.28
N VAL A 32 1.41 -6.63 8.83
CA VAL A 32 0.75 -6.61 7.52
C VAL A 32 1.55 -5.71 6.59
N ASN A 33 2.36 -6.31 5.73
CA ASN A 33 3.06 -5.56 4.68
C ASN A 33 2.10 -5.34 3.51
N LEU A 34 2.05 -4.12 2.99
CA LEU A 34 1.28 -3.79 1.79
C LEU A 34 2.20 -3.65 0.58
N LEU A 35 1.73 -4.09 -0.59
CA LEU A 35 2.35 -3.82 -1.87
C LEU A 35 2.35 -2.31 -2.17
N GLY A 36 3.50 -1.78 -2.55
CA GLY A 36 3.62 -0.49 -3.22
C GLY A 36 3.81 -0.66 -4.72
N ASN A 37 3.88 0.47 -5.43
CA ASN A 37 4.05 0.46 -6.88
C ASN A 37 5.44 -0.07 -7.27
N HIS A 38 6.46 0.15 -6.45
CA HIS A 38 7.82 -0.34 -6.72
C HIS A 38 7.89 -1.88 -6.65
N GLU A 39 7.18 -2.53 -5.72
CA GLU A 39 7.07 -4.00 -5.72
C GLU A 39 6.38 -4.52 -6.98
N ILE A 40 5.30 -3.88 -7.43
CA ILE A 40 4.60 -4.28 -8.67
C ILE A 40 5.54 -4.15 -9.88
N MET A 41 6.19 -3.00 -10.04
CA MET A 41 7.13 -2.77 -11.15
C MET A 41 8.25 -3.81 -11.16
N LEU A 42 8.82 -4.11 -10.00
CA LEU A 42 9.91 -5.09 -9.88
C LEU A 42 9.45 -6.51 -10.20
N LEU A 43 8.29 -6.92 -9.70
CA LEU A 43 7.70 -8.23 -9.98
C LEU A 43 7.34 -8.41 -11.47
N ASP A 44 7.05 -7.31 -12.17
CA ASP A 44 6.88 -7.25 -13.63
C ASP A 44 8.22 -7.22 -14.40
N GLY A 45 9.35 -7.24 -13.70
CA GLY A 45 10.70 -7.28 -14.27
C GLY A 45 11.26 -5.92 -14.68
N SER A 46 10.60 -4.83 -14.29
CA SER A 46 11.14 -3.48 -14.43
C SER A 46 12.22 -3.26 -13.38
N THR A 47 13.41 -2.87 -13.83
CA THR A 47 14.53 -2.52 -12.94
C THR A 47 14.87 -1.04 -13.06
N TYR A 48 13.90 -0.20 -13.46
CA TYR A 48 14.14 1.21 -13.78
C TYR A 48 14.63 2.01 -12.56
N TYR A 49 14.08 1.73 -11.38
CA TYR A 49 14.46 2.41 -10.14
C TYR A 49 15.41 1.60 -9.26
N VAL A 50 15.75 0.37 -9.66
CA VAL A 50 16.69 -0.47 -8.90
C VAL A 50 18.06 0.18 -8.90
N HIS A 51 18.67 0.27 -7.72
CA HIS A 51 19.98 0.88 -7.58
C HIS A 51 21.06 0.08 -8.33
N LYS A 52 21.89 0.76 -9.14
CA LYS A 52 22.90 0.10 -9.98
C LYS A 52 23.89 -0.75 -9.20
N LYS A 53 24.27 -0.32 -7.98
CA LYS A 53 25.16 -1.11 -7.10
C LYS A 53 24.51 -2.41 -6.63
N GLU A 54 23.19 -2.43 -6.43
CA GLU A 54 22.47 -3.64 -6.05
C GLU A 54 22.50 -4.64 -7.20
N ILE A 55 22.11 -4.21 -8.41
CA ILE A 55 22.21 -5.04 -9.62
C ILE A 55 23.62 -5.63 -9.79
N LYS A 56 24.65 -4.79 -9.65
CA LYS A 56 26.04 -5.24 -9.80
C LYS A 56 26.44 -6.24 -8.71
N ARG A 57 26.06 -6.01 -7.45
CA ARG A 57 26.37 -6.90 -6.33
C ARG A 57 25.77 -8.29 -6.52
N HIS A 58 24.57 -8.35 -7.12
CA HIS A 58 23.87 -9.60 -7.37
C HIS A 58 24.23 -10.25 -8.71
N GLY A 59 25.33 -9.84 -9.37
CA GLY A 59 25.85 -10.52 -10.57
C GLY A 59 25.25 -10.03 -11.90
N GLY A 60 24.43 -8.99 -11.88
CA GLY A 60 23.78 -8.44 -13.07
C GLY A 60 22.26 -8.44 -12.97
N ARG A 61 21.60 -7.85 -13.98
CA ARG A 61 20.14 -7.66 -13.97
C ARG A 61 19.39 -8.99 -13.91
N ARG A 62 19.89 -10.00 -14.62
CA ARG A 62 19.23 -11.31 -14.73
C ARG A 62 19.24 -12.02 -13.38
N GLU A 63 20.41 -12.05 -12.75
CA GLU A 63 20.67 -12.69 -11.46
C GLU A 63 19.95 -11.94 -10.32
N PHE A 64 19.93 -10.60 -10.36
CA PHE A 64 19.13 -9.80 -9.45
C PHE A 64 17.63 -10.15 -9.52
N LEU A 65 17.07 -10.21 -10.73
CA LEU A 65 15.64 -10.54 -10.92
C LEU A 65 15.28 -11.97 -10.51
N GLN A 66 16.23 -12.92 -10.47
CA GLN A 66 16.00 -14.28 -9.98
C GLN A 66 15.55 -14.30 -8.51
N HIS A 67 16.01 -13.34 -7.69
CA HIS A 67 15.58 -13.22 -6.30
C HIS A 67 14.08 -12.89 -6.14
N PHE A 68 13.43 -12.38 -7.20
CA PHE A 68 12.01 -12.01 -7.20
C PHE A 68 11.17 -12.81 -8.21
N ALA A 69 11.77 -13.84 -8.82
CA ALA A 69 11.07 -14.74 -9.74
C ALA A 69 9.94 -15.52 -9.03
N THR A 70 8.96 -16.00 -9.78
CA THR A 70 7.97 -16.94 -9.26
C THR A 70 8.67 -18.20 -8.74
N GLY A 71 8.31 -18.67 -7.55
CA GLY A 71 8.97 -19.80 -6.89
C GLY A 71 10.19 -19.42 -6.05
N SER A 72 10.60 -18.14 -6.05
CA SER A 72 11.64 -17.63 -5.15
C SER A 72 11.01 -17.18 -3.82
N ASP A 73 11.74 -17.35 -2.72
CA ASP A 73 11.24 -17.03 -1.37
C ASP A 73 10.81 -15.55 -1.23
N LEU A 74 11.61 -14.59 -1.76
CA LEU A 74 11.25 -13.17 -1.71
C LEU A 74 10.17 -12.82 -2.75
N GLY A 75 10.25 -13.37 -3.96
CA GLY A 75 9.24 -13.13 -4.99
C GLY A 75 7.85 -13.63 -4.59
N ASP A 76 7.75 -14.82 -4.02
CA ASP A 76 6.49 -15.39 -3.58
C ASP A 76 5.95 -14.69 -2.32
N PHE A 77 6.84 -14.28 -1.40
CA PHE A 77 6.47 -13.43 -0.29
C PHE A 77 5.80 -12.13 -0.76
N LEU A 78 6.42 -11.39 -1.69
CA LEU A 78 5.85 -10.16 -2.22
C LEU A 78 4.53 -10.42 -2.94
N ARG A 79 4.42 -11.49 -3.75
CA ARG A 79 3.17 -11.83 -4.45
C ARG A 79 2.00 -12.16 -3.54
N ALA A 80 2.25 -12.54 -2.28
CA ALA A 80 1.21 -12.82 -1.29
C ALA A 80 0.72 -11.57 -0.55
N LEU A 81 1.42 -10.44 -0.65
CA LEU A 81 1.06 -9.23 0.09
C LEU A 81 -0.21 -8.58 -0.47
N PRO A 82 -1.12 -8.08 0.38
CA PRO A 82 -2.28 -7.31 -0.07
C PRO A 82 -1.89 -5.92 -0.59
N VAL A 83 -2.73 -5.33 -1.44
CA VAL A 83 -2.60 -3.92 -1.87
C VAL A 83 -3.29 -2.95 -0.91
N THR A 84 -4.25 -3.44 -0.11
CA THR A 84 -4.95 -2.65 0.91
C THR A 84 -5.51 -3.53 2.03
N THR A 85 -5.72 -2.95 3.22
CA THR A 85 -6.34 -3.64 4.36
C THR A 85 -7.12 -2.67 5.25
N ILE A 86 -8.06 -3.18 6.05
CA ILE A 86 -8.73 -2.41 7.12
C ILE A 86 -8.35 -3.03 8.46
N LEU A 87 -7.93 -2.21 9.43
CA LEU A 87 -7.71 -2.58 10.83
C LEU A 87 -8.36 -1.54 11.73
N ASP A 88 -9.13 -1.98 12.72
CA ASP A 88 -9.78 -1.12 13.73
C ASP A 88 -10.41 0.14 13.10
N ARG A 89 -11.24 -0.05 12.07
CA ARG A 89 -11.90 1.04 11.30
C ARG A 89 -10.95 2.01 10.59
N THR A 90 -9.70 1.65 10.37
CA THR A 90 -8.73 2.42 9.58
C THR A 90 -8.39 1.67 8.31
N LEU A 91 -8.52 2.33 7.16
CA LEU A 91 -8.09 1.83 5.87
C LEU A 91 -6.61 2.15 5.64
N TYR A 92 -5.85 1.16 5.22
CA TYR A 92 -4.44 1.29 4.86
C TYR A 92 -4.24 0.94 3.39
N ALA A 93 -3.55 1.81 2.66
CA ALA A 93 -3.17 1.59 1.27
C ALA A 93 -1.80 2.23 1.01
N HIS A 94 -1.11 1.82 -0.05
CA HIS A 94 0.15 2.46 -0.40
C HIS A 94 -0.06 3.89 -0.89
N ALA A 95 -0.94 4.09 -1.86
CA ALA A 95 -1.22 5.40 -2.46
C ALA A 95 -2.61 5.95 -2.13
N GLY A 96 -3.60 5.07 -1.92
CA GLY A 96 -4.98 5.43 -1.56
C GLY A 96 -5.98 4.41 -2.08
N LEU A 97 -7.27 4.64 -1.88
CA LEU A 97 -8.32 3.82 -2.49
C LEU A 97 -9.47 4.71 -2.94
N GLU A 98 -9.61 4.90 -4.26
CA GLU A 98 -10.65 5.76 -4.82
C GLU A 98 -12.03 5.09 -4.83
N PRO A 99 -13.13 5.87 -4.71
CA PRO A 99 -14.49 5.32 -4.68
C PRO A 99 -14.88 4.53 -5.93
N SER A 100 -14.24 4.84 -7.07
CA SER A 100 -14.47 4.15 -8.35
C SER A 100 -14.19 2.64 -8.26
N LEU A 101 -13.21 2.23 -7.45
CA LEU A 101 -12.85 0.84 -7.23
C LEU A 101 -13.80 0.10 -6.28
N LEU A 102 -14.67 0.82 -5.57
CA LEU A 102 -15.70 0.24 -4.70
C LEU A 102 -16.99 -0.09 -5.46
N SER A 103 -17.11 0.33 -6.72
CA SER A 103 -18.30 0.11 -7.52
C SER A 103 -18.44 -1.36 -7.94
N SER A 104 -19.69 -1.85 -8.00
CA SER A 104 -20.01 -3.23 -8.35
C SER A 104 -19.43 -3.67 -9.69
N SER A 105 -19.26 -2.75 -10.66
CA SER A 105 -18.67 -3.05 -11.97
C SER A 105 -17.14 -3.26 -11.92
N SER A 106 -16.44 -2.64 -10.97
CA SER A 106 -15.00 -2.85 -10.75
C SER A 106 -14.71 -4.13 -9.96
N LEU A 107 -15.67 -4.60 -9.14
CA LEU A 107 -15.53 -5.81 -8.31
C LEU A 107 -16.21 -7.04 -8.91
N SER A 108 -17.15 -6.85 -9.84
CA SER A 108 -17.83 -7.92 -10.56
C SER A 108 -16.97 -8.39 -11.71
N LEU A 109 -16.28 -9.52 -11.51
CA LEU A 109 -15.97 -10.53 -12.54
C LEU A 109 -15.24 -11.69 -11.85
N SER A 110 -16.00 -12.56 -11.18
CA SER A 110 -15.76 -14.01 -10.97
C SER A 110 -16.69 -14.54 -9.90
N SER A 111 -18.00 -14.62 -10.16
CA SER A 111 -18.91 -15.46 -9.36
C SER A 111 -20.11 -15.86 -10.21
N SER A 112 -19.96 -16.97 -10.93
CA SER A 112 -21.09 -17.80 -11.36
C SER A 112 -21.64 -18.53 -10.12
N SER A 113 -22.16 -17.78 -9.17
CA SER A 113 -22.86 -18.33 -8.00
C SER A 113 -23.83 -17.26 -7.50
N SER A 114 -25.05 -17.37 -8.01
CA SER A 114 -26.23 -16.63 -7.62
C SER A 114 -26.49 -16.84 -6.14
N SER A 115 -26.22 -15.84 -5.31
CA SER A 115 -26.78 -15.76 -3.96
C SER A 115 -26.89 -14.28 -3.58
N SER A 116 -28.10 -13.77 -3.77
CA SER A 116 -28.54 -12.47 -3.32
C SER A 116 -28.43 -12.43 -1.79
N SER A 117 -27.45 -11.70 -1.27
CA SER A 117 -27.35 -11.37 0.14
C SER A 117 -26.79 -9.95 0.27
N SER A 118 -27.71 -9.02 0.43
CA SER A 118 -27.50 -7.60 0.67
C SER A 118 -26.90 -7.38 2.06
N SER A 119 -25.58 -7.50 2.16
CA SER A 119 -24.70 -6.80 3.12
C SER A 119 -23.26 -7.18 2.80
N SER A 120 -22.70 -6.64 1.71
CA SER A 120 -21.26 -6.78 1.44
C SER A 120 -20.53 -6.02 2.54
N SER A 121 -19.97 -6.72 3.52
CA SER A 121 -19.15 -6.11 4.57
C SER A 121 -17.91 -5.47 3.97
N SER A 122 -17.37 -4.44 4.60
CA SER A 122 -16.14 -3.76 4.15
C SER A 122 -14.98 -4.76 4.01
N ALA A 123 -14.90 -5.75 4.90
CA ALA A 123 -13.95 -6.86 4.80
C ALA A 123 -14.10 -7.61 3.47
N SER A 124 -15.33 -8.01 3.09
CA SER A 124 -15.57 -8.71 1.82
C SER A 124 -15.23 -7.86 0.59
N THR A 125 -15.33 -6.54 0.68
CA THR A 125 -14.94 -5.62 -0.40
C THR A 125 -13.42 -5.55 -0.54
N ILE A 126 -12.69 -5.41 0.57
CA ILE A 126 -11.23 -5.41 0.59
C ILE A 126 -10.66 -6.75 0.10
N ASP A 127 -11.27 -7.86 0.48
CA ASP A 127 -10.87 -9.19 0.02
C ASP A 127 -11.02 -9.33 -1.49
N LYS A 128 -12.12 -8.81 -2.08
CA LYS A 128 -12.30 -8.78 -3.54
C LYS A 128 -11.23 -7.92 -4.23
N ILE A 129 -10.90 -6.75 -3.68
CA ILE A 129 -9.87 -5.86 -4.24
C ILE A 129 -8.51 -6.58 -4.25
N ASN A 130 -8.13 -7.20 -3.13
CA ASN A 130 -6.88 -7.95 -3.03
C ASN A 130 -6.88 -9.17 -3.96
N HIS A 131 -7.99 -9.89 -4.07
CA HIS A 131 -8.13 -11.00 -5.00
C HIS A 131 -7.91 -10.56 -6.45
N HIS A 132 -8.57 -9.47 -6.88
CA HIS A 132 -8.40 -8.92 -8.23
C HIS A 132 -6.95 -8.47 -8.48
N ALA A 133 -6.32 -7.82 -7.50
CA ALA A 133 -4.90 -7.48 -7.59
C ALA A 133 -4.04 -8.75 -7.78
N HIS A 134 -4.17 -9.76 -6.93
CA HIS A 134 -3.38 -10.98 -7.04
C HIS A 134 -3.59 -11.69 -8.39
N THR A 135 -4.84 -11.83 -8.85
CA THR A 135 -5.11 -12.43 -10.16
C THR A 135 -4.47 -11.66 -11.32
N GLY A 136 -4.47 -10.32 -11.26
CA GLY A 136 -3.81 -9.46 -12.24
C GLY A 136 -2.29 -9.64 -12.27
N MET A 137 -1.65 -9.82 -11.10
CA MET A 137 -0.21 -10.10 -10.99
C MET A 137 0.19 -11.44 -11.61
N PHE A 138 -0.63 -12.49 -11.47
CA PHE A 138 -0.31 -13.81 -12.03
C PHE A 138 -0.59 -13.92 -13.54
N LYS A 139 -1.56 -13.17 -14.08
CA LYS A 139 -1.95 -13.22 -15.49
C LYS A 139 -1.17 -12.20 -16.33
N ARG A 140 0.11 -12.48 -16.62
CA ARG A 140 0.95 -11.67 -17.55
C ARG A 140 0.24 -11.34 -18.88
N ARG A 141 0.29 -10.04 -19.27
CA ARG A 141 0.14 -9.44 -20.64
C ARG A 141 -1.02 -9.83 -21.55
N ASN A 142 -1.85 -10.81 -21.22
CA ASN A 142 -3.00 -11.26 -22.03
C ASN A 142 -4.35 -11.14 -21.30
N SER A 143 -4.40 -10.50 -20.13
CA SER A 143 -5.68 -10.21 -19.48
C SER A 143 -6.42 -9.16 -20.31
N ARG A 144 -7.41 -9.62 -21.10
CA ARG A 144 -8.48 -8.78 -21.66
C ARG A 144 -9.43 -8.28 -20.55
N ASN A 145 -9.18 -8.60 -19.29
CA ASN A 145 -10.05 -8.22 -18.18
C ASN A 145 -9.66 -6.84 -17.64
N LYS A 146 -10.46 -5.85 -17.99
CA LYS A 146 -10.27 -4.44 -17.63
C LYS A 146 -10.17 -4.22 -16.12
N ALA A 147 -10.90 -5.00 -15.31
CA ALA A 147 -10.93 -4.86 -13.84
C ALA A 147 -9.59 -5.24 -13.18
N GLU A 148 -8.98 -6.36 -13.60
CA GLU A 148 -7.69 -6.85 -13.07
C GLU A 148 -6.56 -5.84 -13.35
N SER A 149 -6.52 -5.29 -14.57
CA SER A 149 -5.57 -4.23 -14.93
C SER A 149 -5.87 -2.89 -14.26
N GLN A 150 -7.13 -2.61 -13.93
CA GLN A 150 -7.52 -1.35 -13.29
C GLN A 150 -7.03 -1.24 -11.84
N VAL A 151 -7.07 -2.33 -11.07
CA VAL A 151 -6.62 -2.29 -9.67
C VAL A 151 -5.11 -2.06 -9.59
N LEU A 152 -4.32 -2.73 -10.42
CA LEU A 152 -2.86 -2.70 -10.29
C LEU A 152 -2.15 -1.67 -11.16
N ASN A 153 -2.66 -1.38 -12.36
CA ASN A 153 -1.94 -0.59 -13.37
C ASN A 153 -2.68 0.68 -13.78
N SER A 154 -3.85 0.95 -13.19
CA SER A 154 -4.49 2.26 -13.36
C SER A 154 -3.80 3.31 -12.51
N TYR A 155 -3.76 4.54 -13.02
CA TYR A 155 -3.44 5.72 -12.22
C TYR A 155 -4.41 5.93 -11.05
N SER A 156 -5.59 5.32 -11.06
CA SER A 156 -6.54 5.32 -9.93
C SER A 156 -6.40 4.10 -9.00
N GLY A 157 -5.43 3.22 -9.27
CA GLY A 157 -5.20 2.00 -8.52
C GLY A 157 -4.61 2.24 -7.13
N PRO A 158 -4.75 1.30 -6.16
CA PRO A 158 -4.39 1.57 -4.78
C PRO A 158 -2.91 1.80 -4.50
N VAL A 159 -2.06 1.45 -5.46
CA VAL A 159 -0.61 1.63 -5.38
C VAL A 159 -0.09 2.82 -6.21
N TRP A 160 -0.94 3.46 -7.03
CA TRP A 160 -0.53 4.53 -7.95
C TRP A 160 -1.25 5.86 -7.76
N THR A 161 -2.44 5.86 -7.15
CA THR A 161 -3.27 7.07 -7.11
C THR A 161 -2.57 8.26 -6.47
N ARG A 162 -2.74 9.40 -7.13
CA ARG A 162 -2.30 10.70 -6.64
C ARG A 162 -3.49 11.58 -6.26
N ALA A 163 -4.71 11.05 -6.24
CA ALA A 163 -5.93 11.81 -5.91
C ALA A 163 -5.83 12.43 -4.51
N TYR A 164 -5.18 11.76 -3.57
CA TYR A 164 -5.02 12.23 -2.18
C TYR A 164 -3.74 13.04 -1.93
N ASN A 165 -2.99 13.38 -2.99
CA ASN A 165 -1.74 14.13 -2.86
C ASN A 165 -2.01 15.65 -2.82
N LEU A 166 -2.24 16.22 -1.64
CA LEU A 166 -2.48 17.66 -1.49
C LEU A 166 -1.23 18.53 -1.75
N ASN A 167 -0.06 17.93 -1.93
CA ASN A 167 1.14 18.66 -2.35
C ASN A 167 1.16 18.93 -3.87
N ASN A 168 0.29 18.25 -4.63
CA ASN A 168 0.14 18.45 -6.05
C ASN A 168 -0.75 19.68 -6.31
N ARG A 169 -0.20 20.72 -6.93
CA ARG A 169 -0.94 21.96 -7.25
C ARG A 169 -2.18 21.76 -8.14
N TYR A 170 -2.28 20.60 -8.79
CA TYR A 170 -3.41 20.23 -9.64
C TYR A 170 -4.55 19.56 -8.88
N ASN A 171 -4.32 19.17 -7.62
CA ASN A 171 -5.35 18.61 -6.77
C ASN A 171 -5.99 19.72 -5.95
N ASP A 172 -7.31 19.78 -6.00
CA ASP A 172 -8.11 20.61 -5.10
C ASP A 172 -8.34 19.86 -3.79
N GLU A 173 -8.12 20.53 -2.67
CA GLU A 173 -8.24 19.93 -1.33
C GLU A 173 -9.67 19.49 -1.04
N THR A 174 -10.67 20.32 -1.39
CA THR A 174 -12.09 20.01 -1.21
C THR A 174 -12.44 18.75 -2.00
N VAL A 175 -12.07 18.71 -3.27
CA VAL A 175 -12.32 17.54 -4.14
C VAL A 175 -11.65 16.27 -3.58
N SER A 176 -10.44 16.40 -3.06
CA SER A 176 -9.70 15.27 -2.49
C SER A 176 -10.36 14.76 -1.21
N CYS A 177 -10.83 15.67 -0.33
CA CYS A 177 -11.52 15.31 0.91
C CYS A 177 -12.95 14.79 0.68
N ASP A 178 -13.65 15.26 -0.35
CA ASP A 178 -14.94 14.69 -0.77
C ASP A 178 -14.76 13.27 -1.31
N THR A 179 -13.76 13.07 -2.17
CA THR A 179 -13.39 11.75 -2.70
C THR A 179 -13.01 10.79 -1.59
N LEU A 180 -12.27 11.26 -0.58
CA LEU A 180 -11.95 10.50 0.62
C LEU A 180 -13.21 10.12 1.39
N SER A 181 -14.08 11.08 1.66
CA SER A 181 -15.30 10.89 2.45
C SER A 181 -16.19 9.83 1.83
N GLU A 182 -16.38 9.86 0.50
CA GLU A 182 -17.14 8.83 -0.21
C GLU A 182 -16.55 7.42 -0.04
N THR A 183 -15.22 7.27 -0.13
CA THR A 183 -14.56 5.98 0.12
C THR A 183 -14.79 5.49 1.54
N LEU A 184 -14.54 6.37 2.53
CA LEU A 184 -14.62 6.02 3.94
C LEU A 184 -16.06 5.64 4.34
N ASP A 185 -17.05 6.38 3.85
CA ASP A 185 -18.47 6.15 4.16
C ASP A 185 -18.96 4.84 3.54
N ARG A 186 -18.57 4.53 2.29
CA ARG A 186 -18.89 3.24 1.63
C ARG A 186 -18.27 2.05 2.34
N LEU A 187 -17.10 2.22 2.93
CA LEU A 187 -16.40 1.19 3.69
C LEU A 187 -16.72 1.24 5.18
N ASN A 188 -17.55 2.19 5.65
CA ASN A 188 -17.84 2.40 7.07
C ASN A 188 -16.58 2.36 7.96
N VAL A 189 -15.57 3.15 7.58
CA VAL A 189 -14.29 3.32 8.29
C VAL A 189 -14.08 4.79 8.63
N ASP A 190 -13.24 5.07 9.62
CA ASP A 190 -13.09 6.41 10.17
C ASP A 190 -12.02 7.22 9.43
N ARG A 191 -10.96 6.55 8.96
CA ARG A 191 -9.82 7.22 8.31
C ARG A 191 -9.07 6.34 7.32
N MET A 192 -8.24 7.00 6.51
CA MET A 192 -7.27 6.38 5.59
C MET A 192 -5.84 6.78 5.95
N VAL A 193 -4.94 5.81 5.95
CA VAL A 193 -3.49 6.00 6.12
C VAL A 193 -2.78 5.60 4.84
N ILE A 194 -1.97 6.51 4.28
CA ILE A 194 -1.28 6.30 2.99
C ILE A 194 0.18 6.75 3.01
N GLY A 195 0.97 6.15 2.12
CA GLY A 195 2.32 6.57 1.76
C GLY A 195 2.36 7.17 0.36
N HIS A 196 3.33 6.73 -0.47
CA HIS A 196 3.52 7.01 -1.92
C HIS A 196 3.80 8.48 -2.31
N ASN A 197 3.22 9.41 -1.57
CA ASN A 197 3.24 10.84 -1.76
C ASN A 197 4.19 11.42 -0.71
N VAL A 198 5.44 11.68 -1.09
CA VAL A 198 6.36 12.33 -0.17
C VAL A 198 5.80 13.68 0.27
N GLN A 199 5.70 13.86 1.58
CA GLN A 199 5.06 15.03 2.17
C GLN A 199 5.95 16.26 2.16
N ARG A 200 5.32 17.44 2.01
CA ARG A 200 6.01 18.71 2.14
C ARG A 200 6.69 18.80 3.50
N ARG A 201 7.89 19.40 3.52
CA ARG A 201 8.72 19.55 4.72
C ARG A 201 9.15 18.23 5.36
N LEU A 202 8.96 17.08 4.69
CA LEU A 202 9.41 15.76 5.15
C LEU A 202 8.81 15.38 6.52
N LYS A 203 7.54 15.73 6.74
CA LYS A 203 6.79 15.47 7.97
C LYS A 203 5.43 14.83 7.65
N PRO A 204 4.89 13.96 8.51
CA PRO A 204 3.54 13.46 8.34
C PRO A 204 2.55 14.62 8.24
N GLN A 205 1.49 14.44 7.46
CA GLN A 205 0.41 15.41 7.34
C GLN A 205 -0.91 14.78 7.77
N VAL A 206 -1.72 15.56 8.47
CA VAL A 206 -3.07 15.23 8.88
C VAL A 206 -4.00 16.16 8.11
N GLN A 207 -4.95 15.58 7.38
CA GLN A 207 -5.78 16.29 6.42
C GLN A 207 -7.24 15.81 6.54
N CYS A 208 -8.17 16.57 5.94
CA CYS A 208 -9.60 16.26 5.94
C CYS A 208 -10.13 15.97 7.36
N ASP A 209 -9.90 16.90 8.29
CA ASP A 209 -10.33 16.80 9.70
C ASP A 209 -9.86 15.52 10.41
N GLY A 210 -8.64 15.05 10.10
CA GLY A 210 -8.06 13.86 10.71
C GLY A 210 -8.46 12.54 10.04
N ARG A 211 -9.25 12.59 8.97
CA ARG A 211 -9.69 11.40 8.22
C ARG A 211 -8.65 10.92 7.20
N LEU A 212 -7.65 11.73 6.86
CA LEU A 212 -6.52 11.35 6.01
C LEU A 212 -5.19 11.58 6.71
N LEU A 213 -4.39 10.52 6.81
CA LEU A 213 -3.05 10.54 7.37
C LEU A 213 -2.02 10.18 6.27
N LEU A 214 -1.17 11.14 5.94
CA LEU A 214 -0.15 11.01 4.92
C LEU A 214 1.22 10.79 5.59
N MET A 215 1.76 9.58 5.44
CA MET A 215 2.88 9.08 6.25
C MET A 215 4.21 8.95 5.50
N ASP A 216 4.24 9.19 4.19
CA ASP A 216 5.50 9.17 3.44
C ASP A 216 6.29 10.47 3.69
N VAL A 217 7.27 10.37 4.58
CA VAL A 217 8.17 11.47 4.95
C VAL A 217 9.43 11.53 4.08
N GLY A 218 9.61 10.61 3.12
CA GLY A 218 10.84 10.53 2.33
C GLY A 218 12.02 9.90 3.08
N MET A 219 11.78 8.90 3.93
CA MET A 219 12.80 8.30 4.81
C MET A 219 13.96 7.60 4.09
N SER A 220 13.81 7.29 2.80
CA SER A 220 14.89 6.64 2.04
C SER A 220 16.07 7.59 1.86
N LYS A 221 17.26 7.11 2.23
CA LYS A 221 18.54 7.80 2.05
C LYS A 221 18.84 8.21 0.62
N GLU A 222 18.37 7.41 -0.34
CA GLU A 222 18.54 7.66 -1.78
C GLU A 222 17.44 8.57 -2.36
N MET A 223 16.56 9.10 -1.51
CA MET A 223 15.51 10.04 -1.86
C MET A 223 15.68 11.38 -1.14
N TYR A 224 15.35 11.43 0.15
CA TYR A 224 15.39 12.66 0.95
C TYR A 224 16.14 12.50 2.28
N ASP A 225 16.51 11.27 2.67
CA ASP A 225 17.22 10.97 3.93
C ASP A 225 16.54 11.61 5.16
N ALA A 226 15.20 11.66 5.12
CA ALA A 226 14.42 12.23 6.20
C ALA A 226 14.41 11.31 7.43
N GLU A 227 14.28 11.89 8.63
CA GLU A 227 14.06 11.11 9.86
C GLU A 227 12.83 10.20 9.70
N PRO A 228 12.96 8.88 9.91
CA PRO A 228 11.83 7.97 9.86
C PRO A 228 10.78 8.32 10.92
N VAL A 229 9.50 8.16 10.55
CA VAL A 229 8.38 8.39 11.46
C VAL A 229 7.43 7.21 11.42
N ALA A 230 7.00 6.75 12.59
CA ALA A 230 5.94 5.77 12.76
C ALA A 230 4.67 6.44 13.29
N LEU A 231 3.51 5.95 12.85
CA LEU A 231 2.21 6.30 13.41
C LEU A 231 1.80 5.20 14.40
N GLU A 232 1.58 5.58 15.65
CA GLU A 232 0.93 4.75 16.65
C GLU A 232 -0.55 5.15 16.74
N ILE A 233 -1.43 4.15 16.61
CA ILE A 233 -2.87 4.30 16.81
C ILE A 233 -3.25 3.42 18.01
N ARG A 234 -3.76 4.05 19.08
CA ARG A 234 -4.21 3.34 20.29
C ARG A 234 -5.72 3.42 20.40
N LEU A 235 -6.36 2.28 20.64
CA LEU A 235 -7.75 2.25 21.06
C LEU A 235 -7.83 2.66 22.54
N VAL A 236 -8.65 3.67 22.82
CA VAL A 236 -8.94 4.20 24.15
C VAL A 236 -10.43 4.05 24.41
N ASP A 237 -10.78 3.55 25.59
CA ASP A 237 -12.16 3.28 26.01
C ASP A 237 -12.95 2.36 25.06
N GLY A 238 -12.24 1.54 24.28
CA GLY A 238 -12.83 0.54 23.36
C GLY A 238 -13.46 1.11 22.09
N CYS A 239 -13.52 2.43 21.91
CA CYS A 239 -14.13 3.06 20.74
C CYS A 239 -13.38 4.29 20.18
N ARG A 240 -12.60 5.00 21.01
CA ARG A 240 -11.83 6.16 20.58
C ARG A 240 -10.47 5.71 20.08
N GLN A 241 -9.92 6.42 19.09
CA GLN A 241 -8.54 6.20 18.66
C GLN A 241 -7.69 7.45 18.93
N GLU A 242 -6.59 7.25 19.64
CA GLU A 242 -5.54 8.24 19.83
C GLU A 242 -4.41 8.02 18.84
N LEU A 243 -3.93 9.11 18.24
CA LEU A 243 -2.87 9.11 17.25
C LEU A 243 -1.61 9.72 17.87
N ARG A 244 -0.46 9.07 17.65
CA ARG A 244 0.84 9.59 18.07
C ARG A 244 1.88 9.36 16.99
N PHE A 245 2.62 10.40 16.63
CA PHE A 245 3.78 10.26 15.76
C PHE A 245 5.03 9.96 16.60
N ILE A 246 5.66 8.82 16.31
CA ILE A 246 6.88 8.36 16.96
C ILE A 246 8.06 8.58 16.02
N ARG A 247 9.10 9.23 16.53
CA ARG A 247 10.35 9.52 15.81
C ARG A 247 11.50 8.74 16.42
N GLU A 248 12.50 8.42 15.63
CA GLU A 248 13.71 7.72 16.09
C GLU A 248 14.44 8.49 17.19
N SER A 249 14.43 9.82 17.14
CA SER A 249 14.97 10.69 18.22
C SER A 249 14.25 10.58 19.57
N GLY A 250 13.19 9.76 19.69
CA GLY A 250 12.41 9.60 20.92
C GLY A 250 11.47 10.77 21.22
N THR A 251 11.44 11.80 20.37
CA THR A 251 10.53 12.94 20.50
C THR A 251 9.18 12.61 19.87
N SER A 252 8.13 12.53 20.69
CA SER A 252 6.76 12.46 20.17
C SER A 252 6.21 13.87 20.01
N GLY A 253 5.84 14.24 18.79
CA GLY A 253 5.06 15.44 18.51
C GLY A 253 3.58 15.06 18.36
N LEU A 254 2.71 15.81 19.02
CA LEU A 254 1.27 15.88 18.71
C LEU A 254 1.06 16.69 17.44
#